data_AF-A0A817Q3S3-F1
#
_entry.id   AF-A0A817Q3S3-F1
#
_cell.length_a   1.000
_cell.length_b   1.000
_cell.length_c   1.000
_cell.angle_alpha   90.00
_cell.angle_beta   90.00
_cell.angle_gamma   90.00
#
_symmetry.space_group_name_H-M   'P 1'
#
loop_
_entity.id
_entity.type
_entity.pdbx_description
1 polymer ?
#
loop_
_entity_poly.entity_id
_entity_poly.type
_entity_poly.pdbx_seq_one_letter_code
_entity_poly.pdbx_strand_id
1 'polypeptide(L)'
;MATISKESLAQFWLNTFPISYNYADISFSNTTIVQNLLEFISEKNEEKKIFDIINERTIENLSSILNESDSNIISKRFHSLIYPWLIDVSFNISNDIFSIIIELMNKYSEEFFLNCCIPWLNNNISTDNMNLFISNLFTQLTNLSDRCKLCTYLCQNSTCPFNDNELCIISKWFDSKEFYFSNDLLNILPEKIAISAKIYSDNLSFAKVLHKILIKCLENNHIITNEQRLIFKQAITINTTILSDILMDLLD
;
A
#
# COMPACT_ATOMS: atom_id res chain seq x y z
N MET A 1 12.99 -24.97 11.28
CA MET A 1 12.17 -24.21 10.32
C MET A 1 10.94 -25.03 10.00
N ALA A 2 9.75 -24.57 10.35
CA ALA A 2 8.51 -25.22 9.92
C ALA A 2 8.10 -24.59 8.58
N THR A 3 8.29 -25.32 7.49
CA THR A 3 7.79 -24.97 6.17
C THR A 3 6.30 -25.32 6.13
N ILE A 4 5.44 -24.31 6.07
CA ILE A 4 4.02 -24.51 5.77
C ILE A 4 3.90 -25.01 4.33
N SER A 5 3.18 -26.12 4.13
CA SER A 5 2.97 -26.70 2.81
C SER A 5 2.10 -25.78 1.94
N LYS A 6 2.27 -25.86 0.61
CA LYS A 6 1.44 -25.10 -0.35
C LYS A 6 -0.04 -25.47 -0.21
N GLU A 7 -0.36 -26.73 0.10
CA GLU A 7 -1.74 -27.16 0.38
C GLU A 7 -2.32 -26.53 1.66
N SER A 8 -1.52 -26.39 2.72
CA SER A 8 -1.98 -25.79 3.99
C SER A 8 -2.30 -24.30 3.82
N LEU A 9 -1.57 -23.60 2.96
CA LEU A 9 -1.84 -22.20 2.63
C LEU A 9 -3.13 -22.07 1.82
N ALA A 10 -3.31 -22.91 0.79
CA ALA A 10 -4.52 -22.91 -0.05
C ALA A 10 -5.80 -23.25 0.75
N GLN A 11 -5.72 -24.19 1.69
CA GLN A 11 -6.86 -24.53 2.56
C GLN A 11 -7.20 -23.45 3.58
N PHE A 12 -6.20 -22.69 4.06
CA PHE A 12 -6.46 -21.52 4.91
C PHE A 12 -7.28 -20.46 4.15
N TRP A 13 -6.99 -20.24 2.87
CA TRP A 13 -7.65 -19.24 2.02
C TRP A 13 -9.06 -19.66 1.54
N LEU A 14 -9.27 -20.93 1.19
CA LEU A 14 -10.58 -21.43 0.76
C LEU A 14 -11.64 -21.37 1.87
N ASN A 15 -11.21 -21.38 3.13
CA ASN A 15 -12.10 -21.33 4.30
C ASN A 15 -12.42 -19.90 4.77
N THR A 16 -11.86 -18.85 4.14
CA THR A 16 -11.99 -17.46 4.63
C THR A 16 -13.06 -16.61 3.95
N PHE A 17 -13.74 -17.08 2.89
CA PHE A 17 -14.79 -16.31 2.21
C PHE A 17 -16.06 -17.11 1.87
N PRO A 18 -17.28 -16.55 2.08
CA PRO A 18 -18.53 -17.13 1.60
C PRO A 18 -18.80 -16.72 0.14
N ILE A 19 -19.22 -17.68 -0.68
CA ILE A 19 -19.50 -17.51 -2.12
C ILE A 19 -20.99 -17.23 -2.34
N SER A 20 -21.34 -16.11 -2.99
CA SER A 20 -22.56 -15.93 -3.83
C SER A 20 -22.52 -14.53 -4.48
N TYR A 21 -22.74 -14.29 -5.78
CA TYR A 21 -23.93 -14.62 -6.57
C TYR A 21 -23.71 -14.58 -8.09
N ASN A 22 -24.53 -15.38 -8.80
CA ASN A 22 -24.75 -15.47 -10.26
C ASN A 22 -25.61 -14.33 -10.80
N TYR A 23 -25.45 -13.98 -12.09
CA TYR A 23 -26.52 -13.40 -12.90
C TYR A 23 -26.62 -14.09 -14.27
N ALA A 24 -27.84 -14.54 -14.58
CA ALA A 24 -28.25 -15.07 -15.87
C ALA A 24 -29.34 -14.16 -16.48
N ASP A 25 -29.39 -14.19 -17.81
CA ASP A 25 -30.46 -13.78 -18.73
C ASP A 25 -30.79 -12.29 -18.91
N ILE A 26 -30.44 -11.74 -20.08
CA ILE A 26 -31.19 -10.66 -20.76
C ILE A 26 -31.07 -10.76 -22.30
N SER A 27 -32.20 -10.69 -23.03
CA SER A 27 -32.32 -10.61 -24.50
C SER A 27 -32.91 -9.25 -24.96
N PHE A 28 -32.38 -8.60 -26.01
CA PHE A 28 -32.92 -7.30 -26.54
C PHE A 28 -32.87 -7.13 -28.08
N SER A 29 -33.68 -6.17 -28.59
CA SER A 29 -34.18 -5.97 -29.98
C SER A 29 -33.41 -4.94 -30.85
N ASN A 30 -33.72 -4.87 -32.16
CA ASN A 30 -32.90 -4.25 -33.22
C ASN A 30 -32.61 -2.72 -33.16
N THR A 31 -33.35 -1.90 -32.42
CA THR A 31 -32.99 -0.48 -32.20
C THR A 31 -31.95 -0.31 -31.09
N THR A 32 -31.96 -1.19 -30.09
CA THR A 32 -30.89 -1.35 -29.10
C THR A 32 -29.59 -1.77 -29.79
N ILE A 33 -29.65 -2.50 -30.91
CA ILE A 33 -28.46 -2.94 -31.65
C ILE A 33 -27.65 -1.78 -32.26
N VAL A 34 -28.27 -0.70 -32.74
CA VAL A 34 -27.51 0.42 -33.34
C VAL A 34 -26.88 1.32 -32.27
N GLN A 35 -27.58 1.53 -31.15
CA GLN A 35 -27.03 2.23 -29.99
C GLN A 35 -25.95 1.39 -29.30
N ASN A 36 -26.21 0.10 -29.08
CA ASN A 36 -25.21 -0.85 -28.60
C ASN A 36 -24.09 -1.04 -29.61
N LEU A 37 -24.25 -0.84 -30.92
CA LEU A 37 -23.13 -0.93 -31.87
C LEU A 37 -22.21 0.29 -31.78
N LEU A 38 -22.76 1.48 -31.54
CA LEU A 38 -21.95 2.69 -31.31
C LEU A 38 -21.29 2.66 -29.93
N GLU A 39 -22.00 2.15 -28.93
CA GLU A 39 -21.45 1.85 -27.60
C GLU A 39 -20.41 0.73 -27.70
N PHE A 40 -20.65 -0.35 -28.45
CA PHE A 40 -19.72 -1.45 -28.72
C PHE A 40 -18.53 -1.05 -29.60
N ILE A 41 -18.61 -0.01 -30.43
CA ILE A 41 -17.46 0.54 -31.18
C ILE A 41 -16.61 1.44 -30.26
N SER A 42 -17.24 2.16 -29.33
CA SER A 42 -16.56 2.91 -28.26
C SER A 42 -15.89 1.96 -27.26
N GLU A 43 -16.65 0.97 -26.78
CA GLU A 43 -16.19 -0.15 -25.96
C GLU A 43 -15.16 -0.97 -26.72
N LYS A 44 -15.26 -1.26 -28.03
CA LYS A 44 -14.19 -1.99 -28.74
C LYS A 44 -12.84 -1.28 -28.73
N ASN A 45 -12.78 0.04 -28.63
CA ASN A 45 -11.50 0.74 -28.50
C ASN A 45 -10.98 0.72 -27.05
N GLU A 46 -11.86 0.64 -26.06
CA GLU A 46 -11.49 0.44 -24.66
C GLU A 46 -11.22 -1.03 -24.35
N GLU A 47 -12.07 -1.97 -24.75
CA GLU A 47 -11.87 -3.41 -24.78
C GLU A 47 -10.61 -3.78 -25.53
N LYS A 48 -10.27 -3.20 -26.69
CA LYS A 48 -8.99 -3.52 -27.36
C LYS A 48 -7.79 -3.04 -26.55
N LYS A 49 -7.86 -1.87 -25.91
CA LYS A 49 -6.84 -1.44 -24.92
C LYS A 49 -6.79 -2.37 -23.71
N ILE A 50 -7.94 -2.79 -23.18
CA ILE A 50 -8.06 -3.71 -22.04
C ILE A 50 -7.53 -5.10 -22.44
N PHE A 51 -7.79 -5.57 -23.65
CA PHE A 51 -7.34 -6.85 -24.19
C PHE A 51 -5.85 -6.85 -24.48
N ASP A 52 -5.30 -5.74 -25.00
CA ASP A 52 -3.86 -5.54 -25.17
C ASP A 52 -3.16 -5.48 -23.79
N ILE A 53 -3.76 -4.81 -22.81
CA ILE A 53 -3.29 -4.78 -21.42
C ILE A 53 -3.38 -6.17 -20.75
N ILE A 54 -4.43 -6.96 -21.00
CA ILE A 54 -4.59 -8.34 -20.49
C ILE A 54 -3.57 -9.27 -21.17
N ASN A 55 -3.35 -9.13 -22.48
CA ASN A 55 -2.34 -9.87 -23.24
C ASN A 55 -0.91 -9.51 -22.83
N GLU A 56 -0.67 -8.29 -22.36
CA GLU A 56 0.63 -7.85 -21.85
C GLU A 56 0.91 -8.39 -20.43
N ARG A 57 -0.10 -8.81 -19.67
CA ARG A 57 0.03 -9.31 -18.29
C ARG A 57 0.22 -10.82 -18.20
N THR A 58 0.95 -11.41 -19.14
CA THR A 58 1.32 -12.82 -19.10
C THR A 58 2.43 -13.08 -18.08
N ILE A 59 2.51 -14.34 -17.62
CA ILE A 59 3.64 -14.84 -16.82
C ILE A 59 4.97 -14.51 -17.51
N GLU A 60 5.05 -14.66 -18.82
CA GLU A 60 6.26 -14.41 -19.61
C GLU A 60 6.69 -12.93 -19.54
N ASN A 61 5.74 -12.00 -19.72
CA ASN A 61 6.05 -10.57 -19.67
C ASN A 61 6.45 -10.12 -18.27
N LEU A 62 5.79 -10.60 -17.21
CA LEU A 62 6.19 -10.32 -15.83
C LEU A 62 7.56 -10.93 -15.51
N SER A 63 7.79 -12.18 -15.90
CA SER A 63 9.07 -12.87 -15.71
C SER A 63 10.21 -12.18 -16.46
N SER A 64 9.92 -11.54 -17.60
CA SER A 64 10.94 -10.80 -18.35
C SER A 64 11.50 -9.60 -17.56
N ILE A 65 10.72 -9.01 -16.64
CA ILE A 65 11.20 -7.92 -15.77
C ILE A 65 12.29 -8.43 -14.82
N LEU A 66 12.22 -9.70 -14.38
CA LEU A 66 13.24 -10.30 -13.50
C LEU A 66 14.62 -10.34 -14.16
N ASN A 67 14.72 -10.25 -15.48
CA ASN A 67 16.01 -10.25 -16.19
C ASN A 67 16.45 -8.84 -16.62
N GLU A 68 15.67 -7.81 -16.28
CA GLU A 68 15.98 -6.42 -16.63
C GLU A 68 17.00 -5.81 -15.65
N SER A 69 17.82 -4.88 -16.15
CA SER A 69 18.84 -4.16 -15.36
C SER A 69 18.64 -2.64 -15.37
N ASP A 70 17.92 -2.10 -16.36
CA ASP A 70 17.65 -0.66 -16.43
C ASP A 70 16.44 -0.28 -15.55
N SER A 71 16.71 0.47 -14.47
CA SER A 71 15.71 0.96 -13.51
C SER A 71 14.59 1.79 -14.17
N ASN A 72 14.87 2.52 -15.26
CA ASN A 72 13.85 3.27 -15.98
C ASN A 72 12.90 2.34 -16.74
N ILE A 73 13.43 1.25 -17.33
CA ILE A 73 12.61 0.25 -18.02
C ILE A 73 11.78 -0.51 -16.99
N ILE A 74 12.38 -0.91 -15.87
CA ILE A 74 11.69 -1.57 -14.76
C ILE A 74 10.54 -0.70 -14.25
N SER A 75 10.79 0.58 -13.97
CA SER A 75 9.78 1.53 -13.48
C SER A 75 8.61 1.66 -14.45
N LYS A 76 8.88 1.80 -15.76
CA LYS A 76 7.83 1.85 -16.79
C LYS A 76 7.00 0.57 -16.82
N ARG A 77 7.66 -0.60 -16.75
CA ARG A 77 6.99 -1.92 -16.78
C ARG A 77 6.17 -2.18 -15.51
N PHE A 78 6.63 -1.73 -14.35
CA PHE A 78 5.87 -1.79 -13.11
C PHE A 78 4.58 -0.98 -13.20
N HIS A 79 4.66 0.23 -13.74
CA HIS A 79 3.47 1.06 -13.92
C HIS A 79 2.49 0.50 -14.97
N SER A 80 2.99 -0.09 -16.07
CA SER A 80 2.11 -0.62 -17.12
C SER A 80 1.56 -2.02 -16.83
N LEU A 81 2.36 -2.90 -16.21
CA LEU A 81 2.03 -4.32 -16.06
C LEU A 81 1.54 -4.70 -14.67
N ILE A 82 2.07 -4.11 -13.59
CA ILE A 82 1.77 -4.53 -12.21
C ILE A 82 0.75 -3.59 -11.58
N TYR A 83 1.00 -2.27 -11.63
CA TYR A 83 0.16 -1.29 -10.94
C TYR A 83 -1.35 -1.44 -11.23
N PRO A 84 -1.79 -1.72 -12.47
CA PRO A 84 -3.20 -1.94 -12.73
C PRO A 84 -3.83 -3.15 -12.01
N TRP A 85 -3.06 -4.20 -11.68
CA TRP A 85 -3.56 -5.31 -10.84
C TRP A 85 -3.82 -4.89 -9.40
N LEU A 86 -3.11 -3.88 -8.92
CA LEU A 86 -3.31 -3.36 -7.56
C LEU A 86 -4.57 -2.50 -7.48
N ILE A 87 -4.98 -1.84 -8.56
CA ILE A 87 -6.21 -1.04 -8.59
C ILE A 87 -7.45 -1.95 -8.64
N ASP A 88 -7.42 -3.00 -9.47
CA ASP A 88 -8.57 -3.88 -9.71
C ASP A 88 -8.56 -5.11 -8.78
N VAL A 89 -8.72 -4.86 -7.48
CA VAL A 89 -8.63 -5.89 -6.42
C VAL A 89 -9.83 -6.84 -6.40
N SER A 90 -10.67 -6.81 -7.43
CA SER A 90 -11.68 -7.83 -7.70
C SER A 90 -11.08 -9.11 -8.31
N PHE A 91 -9.81 -9.07 -8.74
CA PHE A 91 -9.18 -10.16 -9.47
C PHE A 91 -8.60 -11.29 -8.60
N ASN A 92 -8.95 -12.50 -9.01
CA ASN A 92 -8.35 -13.75 -8.57
C ASN A 92 -6.96 -13.89 -9.23
N ILE A 93 -5.95 -13.18 -8.70
CA ILE A 93 -4.56 -13.28 -9.18
C ILE A 93 -4.11 -14.75 -9.02
N SER A 94 -3.60 -15.36 -10.10
CA SER A 94 -3.09 -16.73 -10.01
C SER A 94 -1.88 -16.79 -9.06
N ASN A 95 -1.71 -17.93 -8.38
CA ASN A 95 -0.58 -18.13 -7.47
C ASN A 95 0.79 -17.89 -8.15
N ASP A 96 0.89 -18.18 -9.46
CA ASP A 96 2.12 -17.99 -10.23
C ASP A 96 2.41 -16.50 -10.49
N ILE A 97 1.40 -15.72 -10.88
CA ILE A 97 1.54 -14.27 -11.05
C ILE A 97 1.87 -13.61 -9.72
N PHE A 98 1.20 -14.02 -8.64
CA PHE A 98 1.47 -13.50 -7.32
C PHE A 98 2.91 -13.82 -6.86
N SER A 99 3.38 -15.04 -7.09
CA SER A 99 4.76 -15.43 -6.78
C SER A 99 5.78 -14.56 -7.51
N ILE A 100 5.54 -14.28 -8.80
CA ILE A 100 6.40 -13.39 -9.59
C ILE A 100 6.35 -11.95 -9.08
N ILE A 101 5.18 -11.45 -8.68
CA ILE A 101 5.06 -10.12 -8.06
C ILE A 101 5.91 -10.05 -6.79
N ILE A 102 5.87 -11.07 -5.92
CA ILE A 102 6.71 -11.13 -4.72
C ILE A 102 8.20 -11.15 -5.08
N GLU A 103 8.60 -11.94 -6.08
CA GLU A 103 10.00 -11.95 -6.54
C GLU A 103 10.45 -10.59 -7.06
N LEU A 104 9.62 -9.92 -7.86
CA LEU A 104 9.88 -8.58 -8.39
C LEU A 104 9.95 -7.52 -7.29
N MET A 105 9.04 -7.58 -6.33
CA MET A 105 9.03 -6.74 -5.14
C MET A 105 10.31 -6.87 -4.32
N ASN A 106 10.83 -8.08 -4.19
CA ASN A 106 12.04 -8.35 -3.43
C ASN A 106 13.30 -7.92 -4.19
N LYS A 107 13.30 -8.09 -5.52
CA LYS A 107 14.44 -7.75 -6.36
C LYS A 107 14.56 -6.25 -6.63
N TYR A 108 13.44 -5.57 -6.82
CA TYR A 108 13.35 -4.16 -7.21
C TYR A 108 12.41 -3.39 -6.27
N SER A 109 12.69 -3.47 -4.96
CA SER A 109 11.78 -2.97 -3.92
C SER A 109 11.51 -1.48 -4.02
N GLU A 110 12.50 -0.70 -4.45
CA GLU A 110 12.40 0.75 -4.54
C GLU A 110 11.52 1.17 -5.74
N GLU A 111 11.81 0.64 -6.92
CA GLU A 111 11.02 0.87 -8.13
C GLU A 111 9.58 0.42 -7.93
N PHE A 112 9.38 -0.75 -7.29
CA PHE A 112 8.05 -1.26 -7.00
C PHE A 112 7.31 -0.32 -6.05
N PHE A 113 7.98 0.13 -4.99
CA PHE A 113 7.37 1.03 -4.03
C PHE A 113 6.93 2.35 -4.66
N LEU A 114 7.81 2.96 -5.45
CA LEU A 114 7.55 4.26 -6.08
C LEU A 114 6.51 4.20 -7.21
N ASN A 115 6.51 3.13 -8.01
CA ASN A 115 5.68 3.05 -9.23
C ASN A 115 4.40 2.23 -9.05
N CYS A 116 4.29 1.44 -7.98
CA CYS A 116 3.11 0.63 -7.68
C CYS A 116 2.48 0.99 -6.34
N CYS A 117 3.26 1.02 -5.25
CA CYS A 117 2.70 1.25 -3.91
C CYS A 117 2.18 2.68 -3.72
N ILE A 118 3.02 3.69 -3.99
CA ILE A 118 2.65 5.11 -3.79
C ILE A 118 1.46 5.50 -4.66
N PRO A 119 1.43 5.20 -5.98
CA PRO A 119 0.28 5.55 -6.81
C PRO A 119 -0.99 4.83 -6.36
N TRP A 120 -0.88 3.64 -5.76
CA TRP A 120 -2.03 2.92 -5.23
C TRP A 120 -2.57 3.57 -3.96
N LEU A 121 -1.68 3.96 -3.05
CA LEU A 121 -2.02 4.65 -1.80
C LEU A 121 -2.68 6.01 -2.09
N ASN A 122 -2.13 6.75 -3.05
CA ASN A 122 -2.65 8.06 -3.44
C ASN A 122 -3.99 7.99 -4.20
N ASN A 123 -4.33 6.86 -4.83
CA ASN A 123 -5.60 6.72 -5.56
C ASN A 123 -6.73 6.10 -4.70
N ASN A 124 -6.40 5.41 -3.60
CA ASN A 124 -7.38 4.81 -2.68
C ASN A 124 -7.56 5.65 -1.41
N ILE A 125 -7.96 6.92 -1.58
CA ILE A 125 -8.06 7.91 -0.49
C ILE A 125 -9.30 7.66 0.41
N SER A 126 -10.32 6.94 -0.05
CA SER A 126 -11.54 6.74 0.75
C SER A 126 -11.28 5.85 1.98
N THR A 127 -11.58 6.39 3.17
CA THR A 127 -11.41 5.77 4.50
C THR A 127 -12.13 4.41 4.66
N ASP A 128 -13.11 4.11 3.82
CA ASP A 128 -13.88 2.86 3.90
C ASP A 128 -13.27 1.69 3.11
N ASN A 129 -12.19 1.92 2.34
CA ASN A 129 -11.55 0.91 1.49
C ASN A 129 -10.16 0.50 2.02
N MET A 130 -10.12 0.00 3.26
CA MET A 130 -8.93 -0.66 3.81
C MET A 130 -8.70 -1.98 3.09
N ASN A 131 -7.77 -1.99 2.14
CA ASN A 131 -7.41 -3.21 1.44
C ASN A 131 -6.33 -3.96 2.22
N LEU A 132 -6.78 -4.83 3.13
CA LEU A 132 -5.89 -5.64 3.97
C LEU A 132 -4.94 -6.52 3.17
N PHE A 133 -5.33 -6.96 1.96
CA PHE A 133 -4.46 -7.74 1.07
C PHE A 133 -3.27 -6.91 0.61
N ILE A 134 -3.51 -5.71 0.09
CA ILE A 134 -2.44 -4.83 -0.41
C ILE A 134 -1.60 -4.26 0.74
N SER A 135 -2.23 -3.94 1.88
CA SER A 135 -1.49 -3.61 3.11
C SER A 135 -0.55 -4.74 3.52
N ASN A 136 -1.01 -6.01 3.48
CA ASN A 136 -0.17 -7.15 3.81
C ASN A 136 0.94 -7.37 2.77
N LEU A 137 0.65 -7.20 1.48
CA LEU A 137 1.64 -7.25 0.40
C LEU A 137 2.77 -6.26 0.66
N PHE A 138 2.45 -5.00 0.96
CA PHE A 138 3.45 -3.96 1.23
C PHE A 138 4.18 -4.16 2.56
N THR A 139 3.59 -4.89 3.50
CA THR A 139 4.31 -5.28 4.72
C THR A 139 5.33 -6.38 4.48
N GLN A 140 5.22 -7.15 3.40
CA GLN A 140 6.24 -8.14 3.05
C GLN A 140 7.50 -7.52 2.42
N LEU A 141 7.39 -6.37 1.74
CA LEU A 141 8.57 -5.59 1.27
C LEU A 141 9.57 -5.33 2.40
N THR A 142 9.08 -5.29 3.63
CA THR A 142 9.81 -4.87 4.81
C THR A 142 10.85 -5.86 5.31
N ASN A 143 10.74 -7.13 4.91
CA ASN A 143 11.70 -8.16 5.34
C ASN A 143 13.00 -8.14 4.51
N LEU A 144 13.00 -7.45 3.37
CA LEU A 144 14.08 -7.54 2.39
C LEU A 144 14.61 -6.17 1.94
N SER A 145 13.95 -5.07 2.34
CA SER A 145 14.33 -3.71 1.98
C SER A 145 14.42 -2.79 3.20
N ASP A 146 15.15 -1.70 3.05
CA ASP A 146 15.33 -0.68 4.08
C ASP A 146 14.01 0.05 4.37
N ARG A 147 13.36 -0.34 5.47
CA ARG A 147 12.08 0.25 5.96
C ARG A 147 12.20 1.74 6.21
N CYS A 148 13.35 2.24 6.66
CA CYS A 148 13.55 3.67 6.90
C CYS A 148 13.51 4.43 5.58
N LYS A 149 14.20 3.91 4.55
CA LYS A 149 14.21 4.48 3.21
C LYS A 149 12.81 4.47 2.58
N LEU A 150 12.09 3.36 2.66
CA LEU A 150 10.71 3.28 2.15
C LEU A 150 9.76 4.23 2.89
N CYS A 151 9.92 4.37 4.22
CA CYS A 151 9.14 5.34 5.00
C CYS A 151 9.46 6.78 4.62
N THR A 152 10.71 7.07 4.29
CA THR A 152 11.12 8.39 3.77
C THR A 152 10.43 8.66 2.43
N TYR A 153 10.43 7.69 1.51
CA TYR A 153 9.72 7.82 0.23
C TYR A 153 8.21 7.97 0.38
N LEU A 154 7.61 7.26 1.33
CA LEU A 154 6.21 7.44 1.67
C LEU A 154 5.96 8.88 2.12
N CYS A 155 6.74 9.37 3.07
CA CYS A 155 6.61 10.73 3.57
C CYS A 155 6.79 11.78 2.45
N GLN A 156 7.68 11.55 1.49
CA GLN A 156 7.95 12.50 0.41
C GLN A 156 6.89 12.49 -0.72
N ASN A 157 6.36 11.31 -1.08
CA ASN A 157 5.57 11.14 -2.30
C ASN A 157 4.07 10.87 -2.06
N SER A 158 3.70 10.55 -0.81
CA SER A 158 2.30 10.30 -0.48
C SER A 158 1.50 11.59 -0.33
N THR A 159 0.18 11.50 -0.52
CA THR A 159 -0.74 12.60 -0.19
C THR A 159 -0.60 13.00 1.29
N CYS A 160 -0.92 14.26 1.59
CA CYS A 160 -0.98 14.77 2.96
C CYS A 160 -2.37 15.37 3.17
N PRO A 161 -3.12 14.98 4.22
CA PRO A 161 -2.81 14.07 5.35
C PRO A 161 -2.49 12.63 4.94
N PHE A 162 -1.92 11.84 5.87
CA PHE A 162 -1.84 10.39 5.67
C PHE A 162 -3.25 9.78 5.67
N ASN A 163 -3.52 8.83 4.79
CA ASN A 163 -4.76 8.04 4.79
C ASN A 163 -4.63 6.77 5.66
N ASP A 164 -5.74 6.04 5.85
CA ASP A 164 -5.78 4.87 6.73
C ASP A 164 -4.85 3.72 6.26
N ASN A 165 -4.71 3.54 4.94
CA ASN A 165 -3.81 2.54 4.38
C ASN A 165 -2.35 2.89 4.70
N GLU A 166 -1.98 4.17 4.57
CA GLU A 166 -0.64 4.68 4.87
C GLU A 166 -0.32 4.56 6.37
N LEU A 167 -1.25 4.97 7.24
CA LEU A 167 -1.10 4.82 8.69
C LEU A 167 -0.96 3.35 9.10
N CYS A 168 -1.69 2.44 8.47
CA CYS A 168 -1.59 1.00 8.73
C CYS A 168 -0.21 0.44 8.34
N ILE A 169 0.31 0.82 7.18
CA ILE A 169 1.64 0.42 6.70
C ILE A 169 2.71 0.93 7.66
N ILE A 170 2.67 2.23 7.97
CA ILE A 170 3.60 2.89 8.90
C ILE A 170 3.57 2.21 10.27
N SER A 171 2.38 1.93 10.80
CA SER A 171 2.18 1.25 12.09
C SER A 171 2.87 -0.12 12.13
N LYS A 172 2.78 -0.90 11.06
CA LYS A 172 3.41 -2.22 10.95
C LYS A 172 4.93 -2.12 10.77
N TRP A 173 5.43 -1.09 10.10
CA TRP A 173 6.87 -0.86 9.96
C TRP A 173 7.54 -0.55 11.29
N PHE A 174 6.90 0.28 12.11
CA PHE A 174 7.37 0.59 13.46
C PHE A 174 7.22 -0.55 14.46
N ASP A 175 6.49 -1.62 14.14
CA ASP A 175 6.52 -2.84 14.97
C ASP A 175 7.82 -3.64 14.80
N SER A 176 8.58 -3.39 13.72
CA SER A 176 9.81 -4.12 13.48
C SER A 176 10.93 -3.71 14.44
N LYS A 177 11.58 -4.70 15.05
CA LYS A 177 12.77 -4.49 15.90
C LYS A 177 13.96 -3.90 15.15
N GLU A 178 14.07 -4.14 13.84
CA GLU A 178 15.18 -3.69 13.00
C GLU A 178 14.95 -2.28 12.44
N PHE A 179 13.78 -1.69 12.69
CA PHE A 179 13.49 -0.35 12.22
C PHE A 179 14.43 0.66 12.90
N TYR A 180 14.99 1.55 12.09
CA TYR A 180 15.78 2.70 12.54
C TYR A 180 15.24 3.98 11.93
N PHE A 181 15.44 5.11 12.59
CA PHE A 181 15.17 6.44 12.03
C PHE A 181 16.42 7.04 11.38
N SER A 182 16.27 7.57 10.17
CA SER A 182 17.23 8.48 9.54
C SER A 182 16.87 9.94 9.87
N ASN A 183 17.84 10.83 9.73
CA ASN A 183 17.60 12.27 9.85
C ASN A 183 16.56 12.76 8.85
N ASP A 184 16.59 12.26 7.61
CA ASP A 184 15.63 12.64 6.56
C ASP A 184 14.21 12.28 6.95
N LEU A 185 14.00 11.08 7.50
CA LEU A 185 12.69 10.66 7.94
C LEU A 185 12.18 11.51 9.11
N LEU A 186 13.05 11.82 10.07
CA LEU A 186 12.68 12.62 11.24
C LEU A 186 12.48 14.10 10.94
N ASN A 187 12.99 14.60 9.82
CA ASN A 187 12.71 15.95 9.37
C ASN A 187 11.32 16.08 8.72
N ILE A 188 10.80 15.01 8.10
CA ILE A 188 9.55 15.07 7.31
C ILE A 188 8.36 14.44 8.08
N LEU A 189 8.58 13.33 8.78
CA LEU A 189 7.52 12.57 9.45
C LEU A 189 6.73 13.39 10.50
N PRO A 190 7.37 14.18 11.40
CA PRO A 190 6.63 14.89 12.44
C PRO A 190 5.60 15.86 11.86
N GLU A 191 5.95 16.58 10.80
CA GLU A 191 5.04 17.53 10.14
C GLU A 191 3.83 16.83 9.54
N LYS A 192 4.05 15.72 8.81
CA LYS A 192 2.95 14.91 8.25
C LYS A 192 2.03 14.34 9.34
N ILE A 193 2.60 13.90 10.46
CA ILE A 193 1.84 13.42 11.61
C ILE A 193 1.02 14.55 12.22
N ALA A 194 1.58 15.75 12.40
CA ALA A 194 0.84 16.89 12.95
C ALA A 194 -0.32 17.35 12.05
N ILE A 195 -0.15 17.30 10.72
CA ILE A 195 -1.24 17.58 9.79
C ILE A 195 -2.33 16.49 9.89
N SER A 196 -1.91 15.22 9.92
CA SER A 196 -2.85 14.08 10.01
C SER A 196 -3.63 14.07 11.32
N ALA A 197 -3.02 14.50 12.44
CA ALA A 197 -3.67 14.59 13.74
C ALA A 197 -4.94 15.44 13.75
N LYS A 198 -5.02 16.46 12.87
CA LYS A 198 -6.21 17.32 12.74
C LYS A 198 -7.44 16.59 12.22
N ILE A 199 -7.25 15.49 11.50
CA ILE A 199 -8.33 14.68 10.91
C ILE A 199 -8.68 13.51 11.82
N TYR A 200 -7.67 12.95 12.49
CA TYR A 200 -7.81 11.78 13.35
C TYR A 200 -7.97 12.13 14.84
N SER A 201 -8.74 13.19 15.14
CA SER A 201 -9.04 13.59 16.52
C SER A 201 -9.72 12.44 17.28
N ASP A 202 -9.19 12.09 18.45
CA ASP A 202 -9.64 10.98 19.31
C ASP A 202 -9.71 9.62 18.58
N ASN A 203 -8.80 9.38 17.64
CA ASN A 203 -8.66 8.11 16.96
C ASN A 203 -7.60 7.22 17.64
N LEU A 204 -8.03 6.08 18.18
CA LEU A 204 -7.14 5.13 18.85
C LEU A 204 -6.05 4.54 17.94
N SER A 205 -6.38 4.28 16.66
CA SER A 205 -5.40 3.74 15.71
C SER A 205 -4.29 4.75 15.44
N PHE A 206 -4.65 6.02 15.29
CA PHE A 206 -3.68 7.11 15.14
C PHE A 206 -2.84 7.33 16.40
N ALA A 207 -3.47 7.31 17.59
CA ALA A 207 -2.74 7.39 18.87
C ALA A 207 -1.72 6.24 19.03
N LYS A 208 -2.06 5.03 18.59
CA LYS A 208 -1.12 3.89 18.56
C LYS A 208 0.05 4.09 17.59
N VAL A 209 -0.16 4.75 16.45
CA VAL A 209 0.93 5.09 15.53
C VAL A 209 1.89 6.07 16.19
N LEU A 210 1.38 7.14 16.80
CA LEU A 210 2.18 8.09 17.57
C LEU A 210 2.99 7.40 18.68
N HIS A 211 2.35 6.51 19.44
CA HIS A 211 3.02 5.74 20.49
C HIS A 211 4.19 4.92 19.92
N LYS A 212 3.99 4.21 18.81
CA LYS A 212 5.04 3.41 18.16
C LYS A 212 6.20 4.27 17.64
N ILE A 213 5.91 5.45 17.09
CA ILE A 213 6.95 6.41 16.66
C ILE A 213 7.83 6.79 17.84
N LEU A 214 7.23 7.23 18.95
CA LEU A 214 7.97 7.70 20.12
C LEU A 214 8.80 6.58 20.75
N ILE A 215 8.21 5.38 20.89
CA ILE A 215 8.94 4.19 21.37
C ILE A 215 10.14 3.89 20.47
N LYS A 216 9.98 3.93 19.15
CA LYS A 216 11.09 3.68 18.23
C LYS A 216 12.17 4.75 18.28
N CYS A 217 11.81 6.02 18.46
CA CYS A 217 12.79 7.09 18.70
C CYS A 217 13.63 6.80 19.95
N LEU A 218 13.00 6.35 21.04
CA LEU A 218 13.68 5.97 22.27
C LEU A 218 14.56 4.72 22.07
N GLU A 219 14.05 3.66 21.47
CA GLU A 219 14.80 2.42 21.20
C GLU A 219 16.02 2.65 20.30
N ASN A 220 15.92 3.58 19.34
CA ASN A 220 17.02 3.96 18.46
C ASN A 220 17.99 4.98 19.08
N ASN A 221 17.78 5.38 20.35
CA ASN A 221 18.52 6.44 21.04
C ASN A 221 18.58 7.75 20.25
N HIS A 222 17.52 8.07 19.50
CA HIS A 222 17.48 9.27 18.69
C HIS A 222 17.14 10.50 19.54
N ILE A 223 17.91 11.58 19.38
CA ILE A 223 17.65 12.85 20.06
C ILE A 223 16.59 13.62 19.26
N ILE A 224 15.36 13.66 19.77
CA ILE A 224 14.29 14.50 19.21
C ILE A 224 14.68 15.97 19.46
N THR A 225 14.76 16.77 18.40
CA THR A 225 15.09 18.20 18.52
C THR A 225 13.94 18.96 19.18
N ASN A 226 14.22 20.14 19.74
CA ASN A 226 13.17 20.98 20.33
C ASN A 226 12.04 21.31 19.34
N GLU A 227 12.37 21.49 18.06
CA GLU A 227 11.39 21.75 17.01
C GLU A 227 10.49 20.53 16.76
N GLN A 228 11.09 19.35 16.58
CA GLN A 228 10.35 18.09 16.42
C GLN A 228 9.48 17.80 17.65
N ARG A 229 10.00 18.07 18.85
CA ARG A 229 9.27 17.93 20.12
C ARG A 229 8.03 18.82 20.14
N LEU A 230 8.13 20.08 19.72
CA LEU A 230 6.97 20.98 19.65
C LEU A 230 5.92 20.47 18.65
N ILE A 231 6.34 19.93 17.50
CA ILE A 231 5.43 19.38 16.48
C ILE A 231 4.70 18.14 17.01
N PHE A 232 5.42 17.19 17.63
CA PHE A 232 4.81 16.01 18.24
C PHE A 232 3.86 16.40 19.38
N LYS A 233 4.26 17.35 20.23
CA LYS A 233 3.41 17.87 21.30
C LYS A 233 2.10 18.45 20.76
N GLN A 234 2.16 19.22 19.67
CA GLN A 234 0.97 19.73 19.00
C GLN A 234 0.08 18.58 18.49
N ALA A 235 0.64 17.57 17.83
CA ALA A 235 -0.11 16.42 17.34
C ALA A 235 -0.80 15.64 18.47
N ILE A 236 -0.11 15.42 19.59
CA ILE A 236 -0.67 14.74 20.78
C ILE A 236 -1.77 15.58 21.40
N THR A 237 -1.55 16.89 21.53
CA THR A 237 -2.52 17.81 22.13
C THR A 237 -3.79 17.90 21.29
N ILE A 238 -3.71 17.82 19.97
CA ILE A 238 -4.88 17.84 19.07
C ILE A 238 -5.68 16.53 19.16
N ASN A 239 -5.04 15.40 19.48
CA ASN A 239 -5.69 14.10 19.65
C ASN A 239 -6.30 13.92 21.07
N THR A 240 -7.02 14.95 21.52
CA THR A 240 -7.14 15.47 22.90
C THR A 240 -7.44 14.51 24.06
N THR A 241 -7.79 13.23 23.86
CA THR A 241 -8.15 12.36 25.00
C THR A 241 -7.47 10.99 25.03
N ILE A 242 -7.05 10.44 23.89
CA ILE A 242 -6.62 9.03 23.83
C ILE A 242 -5.11 8.92 24.03
N LEU A 243 -4.71 8.22 25.11
CA LEU A 243 -3.30 7.97 25.48
C LEU A 243 -2.47 9.24 25.68
N SER A 244 -3.08 10.42 25.79
CA SER A 244 -2.37 11.71 25.84
C SER A 244 -1.29 11.76 26.92
N ASP A 245 -1.62 11.37 28.16
CA ASP A 245 -0.67 11.34 29.27
C ASP A 245 0.54 10.44 28.96
N ILE A 246 0.29 9.23 28.43
CA ILE A 246 1.34 8.27 28.06
C ILE A 246 2.21 8.82 26.93
N LEU A 247 1.60 9.46 25.92
CA LEU A 247 2.32 10.01 24.78
C LEU A 247 3.17 11.23 25.18
N MET A 248 2.68 12.06 26.10
CA MET A 248 3.41 13.19 26.65
C MET A 248 4.60 12.72 27.51
N ASP A 249 4.39 11.71 28.36
CA ASP A 249 5.46 11.09 29.17
C ASP A 249 6.55 10.45 28.29
N LEU A 250 6.20 9.84 27.16
CA LEU A 250 7.16 9.28 26.21
C LEU A 250 7.93 10.33 25.41
N LEU A 251 7.34 11.52 25.23
CA LEU A 251 7.95 12.62 24.49
C LEU A 251 8.95 13.40 25.36
N ASP A 252 8.76 13.38 26.68
CA ASP A 252 9.56 14.14 27.65
C ASP A 252 10.98 13.57 27.84
#